data_AF-A0A947D440-F1
#
_entry.id   AF-A0A947D440-F1
#
_cell.length_a   1.000
_cell.length_b   1.000
_cell.length_c   1.000
_cell.angle_alpha   90.00
_cell.angle_beta   90.00
_cell.angle_gamma   90.00
#
_symmetry.space_group_name_H-M   'P 1'
#
loop_
_entity.id
_entity.type
_entity.pdbx_description
1 polymer ?
#
loop_
_entity_poly.entity_id
_entity_poly.type
_entity_poly.pdbx_seq_one_letter_code
_entity_poly.pdbx_strand_id
1 'polypeptide(L)'
;MVQPTDPLVAANRFGLGPRPGELARIAADPRGHVEAQLADPTAARLTAPDLMASDRAMRASRAAERVRQAERARVAEAGSAAGGKAPPGPSPAAVPAMNRNPAPAMAAGPAPAMMADGKPAAAAKPALPIEAEIFRQEQIARLTRFCDTATPLLERLVLFWSNHFAVSETKGNPVRVTVGAMEREAIRPHVLGRFADMLKAVETHPAMLVYLDNNQSVGPQSLNGRNSKRGLNENLAREIMELHTLGVAGGYAQADVTALARVLTGWTVANPDEDDFHGGRFAFAPGRHEPGTHRVVGRDYPESGHVQGLAVLDDLARHPATARHLAFKLTRHFVDDQPPADLVERLARVWRDSDGDLAAVTRALVTAPEAWHAKAGKLRAPIEFVVAMQRAIGRPADVGVANGALVALGQPTWAPPGPDGWSDEAAAWASPAGLSTRLDLAVQFARHAGDREPAGLAADLWGAALPEATRVAIRRAESRQQAIALLFASPEFQRR
;
A
#
# COMPACT_ATOMS: atom_id res chain seq x y z
N MET A 1 -34.93 0.09 -13.43
CA MET A 1 -35.59 -0.31 -12.16
C MET A 1 -34.47 -0.73 -11.21
N VAL A 2 -34.40 -0.13 -10.02
CA VAL A 2 -33.37 -0.47 -9.02
C VAL A 2 -33.69 -1.84 -8.44
N GLN A 3 -32.72 -2.77 -8.45
CA GLN A 3 -32.88 -4.08 -7.83
C GLN A 3 -32.69 -3.96 -6.31
N PRO A 4 -33.37 -4.75 -5.47
CA PRO A 4 -33.20 -4.71 -4.00
C PRO A 4 -31.76 -4.91 -3.52
N THR A 5 -30.93 -5.56 -4.33
CA THR A 5 -29.50 -5.81 -4.06
C THR A 5 -28.58 -4.68 -4.50
N ASP A 6 -29.05 -3.73 -5.31
CA ASP A 6 -28.21 -2.64 -5.83
C ASP A 6 -27.55 -1.81 -4.71
N PRO A 7 -28.25 -1.43 -3.61
CA PRO A 7 -27.60 -0.74 -2.48
C PRO A 7 -26.43 -1.55 -1.88
N LEU A 8 -26.55 -2.88 -1.85
CA LEU A 8 -25.50 -3.75 -1.34
C LEU A 8 -24.31 -3.82 -2.29
N VAL A 9 -24.55 -3.88 -3.59
CA VAL A 9 -23.49 -3.81 -4.59
C VAL A 9 -22.76 -2.47 -4.46
N ALA A 10 -23.49 -1.36 -4.38
CA ALA A 10 -22.91 -0.02 -4.19
C ALA A 10 -22.01 0.04 -2.95
N ALA A 11 -22.51 -0.43 -1.80
CA ALA A 11 -21.77 -0.33 -0.53
C ALA A 11 -20.62 -1.34 -0.38
N ASN A 12 -20.74 -2.55 -0.94
CA ASN A 12 -19.77 -3.64 -0.70
C ASN A 12 -18.82 -3.86 -1.88
N ARG A 13 -19.29 -3.81 -3.13
CA ARG A 13 -18.46 -4.05 -4.31
C ARG A 13 -17.64 -2.81 -4.67
N PHE A 14 -18.34 -1.69 -4.81
CA PHE A 14 -17.74 -0.40 -5.12
C PHE A 14 -17.30 0.34 -3.87
N GLY A 15 -17.88 0.03 -2.70
CA GLY A 15 -17.50 0.62 -1.43
C GLY A 15 -16.63 -0.28 -0.55
N LEU A 16 -16.50 0.09 0.73
CA LEU A 16 -15.71 -0.59 1.76
C LEU A 16 -16.59 -1.32 2.80
N GLY A 17 -17.84 -1.61 2.43
CA GLY A 17 -18.89 -2.07 3.33
C GLY A 17 -19.72 -0.90 3.88
N PRO A 18 -21.02 -1.11 4.13
CA PRO A 18 -21.89 -0.05 4.64
C PRO A 18 -21.58 0.27 6.10
N ARG A 19 -21.80 1.54 6.47
CA ARG A 19 -22.01 1.93 7.87
C ARG A 19 -23.48 1.79 8.24
N PRO A 20 -23.83 1.74 9.54
CA PRO A 20 -25.22 1.81 9.97
C PRO A 20 -25.99 2.95 9.29
N GLY A 21 -27.15 2.65 8.70
CA GLY A 21 -28.00 3.58 7.96
C GLY A 21 -27.47 4.01 6.57
N GLU A 22 -26.30 3.56 6.11
CA GLU A 22 -25.76 3.93 4.79
C GLU A 22 -26.58 3.35 3.65
N LEU A 23 -27.04 2.10 3.76
CA LEU A 23 -27.87 1.47 2.73
C LEU A 23 -29.20 2.21 2.53
N ALA A 24 -29.85 2.62 3.62
CA ALA A 24 -31.09 3.39 3.54
C ALA A 24 -30.89 4.73 2.83
N ARG A 25 -29.75 5.42 3.08
CA ARG A 25 -29.43 6.69 2.43
C ARG A 25 -29.23 6.58 0.92
N ILE A 26 -28.70 5.46 0.44
CA ILE A 26 -28.39 5.26 -0.99
C ILE A 26 -29.47 4.46 -1.73
N ALA A 27 -30.48 3.95 -1.02
CA ALA A 27 -31.48 3.03 -1.58
C ALA A 27 -32.26 3.57 -2.77
N ALA A 28 -32.50 4.88 -2.80
CA ALA A 28 -33.27 5.53 -3.87
C ALA A 28 -32.52 5.55 -5.22
N ASP A 29 -31.20 5.72 -5.18
CA ASP A 29 -30.34 5.71 -6.38
C ASP A 29 -28.92 5.21 -6.05
N PRO A 30 -28.73 3.89 -5.93
CA PRO A 30 -27.43 3.33 -5.58
C PRO A 30 -26.36 3.58 -6.66
N ARG A 31 -26.75 3.58 -7.93
CA ARG A 31 -25.82 3.77 -9.06
C ARG A 31 -25.38 5.22 -9.14
N GLY A 32 -26.34 6.16 -9.09
CA GLY A 32 -26.04 7.58 -9.03
C GLY A 32 -25.22 7.95 -7.81
N HIS A 33 -25.43 7.30 -6.66
CA HIS A 33 -24.58 7.49 -5.48
C HIS A 33 -23.11 7.12 -5.74
N VAL A 34 -22.84 5.99 -6.41
CA VAL A 34 -21.47 5.55 -6.76
C VAL A 34 -20.86 6.51 -7.79
N GLU A 35 -21.61 6.85 -8.83
CA GLU A 35 -21.14 7.76 -9.90
C GLU A 35 -20.86 9.18 -9.41
N ALA A 36 -21.65 9.70 -8.46
CA ALA A 36 -21.49 11.03 -7.91
C ALA A 36 -20.13 11.23 -7.22
N GLN A 37 -19.50 10.15 -6.73
CA GLN A 37 -18.18 10.21 -6.11
C GLN A 37 -17.08 10.59 -7.11
N LEU A 38 -17.32 10.41 -8.42
CA LEU A 38 -16.38 10.77 -9.49
C LEU A 38 -16.40 12.25 -9.86
N ALA A 39 -17.30 13.05 -9.26
CA ALA A 39 -17.48 14.46 -9.61
C ALA A 39 -16.40 15.38 -9.03
N ASP A 40 -15.81 15.02 -7.88
CA ASP A 40 -14.78 15.81 -7.21
C ASP A 40 -13.41 15.10 -7.28
N PRO A 41 -12.49 15.56 -8.14
CA PRO A 41 -11.15 14.98 -8.25
C PRO A 41 -10.29 15.19 -7.00
N THR A 42 -10.69 16.09 -6.09
CA THR A 42 -9.97 16.36 -4.84
C THR A 42 -10.44 15.48 -3.68
N ALA A 43 -11.60 14.82 -3.81
CA ALA A 43 -12.20 14.05 -2.73
C ALA A 43 -11.37 12.84 -2.28
N ALA A 44 -10.42 12.36 -3.08
CA ALA A 44 -9.48 11.29 -2.72
C ALA A 44 -8.23 11.79 -1.96
N ARG A 45 -7.96 13.10 -1.98
CA ARG A 45 -6.80 13.68 -1.31
C ARG A 45 -6.94 13.54 0.20
N LEU A 46 -5.85 13.15 0.84
CA LEU A 46 -5.76 13.03 2.29
C LEU A 46 -4.92 14.21 2.82
N THR A 47 -5.62 15.27 3.24
CA THR A 47 -5.00 16.43 3.86
C THR A 47 -4.95 16.26 5.37
N ALA A 48 -3.77 15.94 5.91
CA ALA A 48 -3.51 15.93 7.34
C ALA A 48 -2.27 16.80 7.59
N PRO A 49 -2.41 17.98 8.21
CA PRO A 49 -1.34 18.96 8.34
C PRO A 49 -0.15 18.44 9.16
N ASP A 50 -0.39 17.45 10.02
CA ASP A 50 0.62 16.85 10.88
C ASP A 50 1.45 15.76 10.18
N LEU A 51 1.06 15.32 8.98
CA LEU A 51 1.84 14.34 8.21
C LEU A 51 3.02 15.01 7.51
N MET A 52 4.20 14.40 7.64
CA MET A 52 5.38 14.88 6.95
C MET A 52 5.31 14.58 5.46
N ALA A 53 5.65 15.57 4.63
CA ALA A 53 5.93 15.34 3.23
C ALA A 53 7.14 14.39 3.06
N SER A 54 7.19 13.65 1.96
CA SER A 54 8.23 12.65 1.68
C SER A 54 9.66 13.18 1.86
N ASP A 55 9.94 14.39 1.39
CA ASP A 55 11.25 15.03 1.48
C ASP A 55 11.65 15.35 2.93
N ARG A 56 10.72 15.93 3.71
CA ARG A 56 10.93 16.22 5.13
C ARG A 56 11.10 14.92 5.94
N ALA A 57 10.32 13.89 5.64
CA ALA A 57 10.42 12.59 6.29
C ALA A 57 11.80 11.94 6.08
N MET A 58 12.33 12.03 4.86
CA MET A 58 13.69 11.57 4.51
C MET A 58 14.77 12.34 5.29
N ARG A 59 14.69 13.68 5.33
CA ARG A 59 15.64 14.51 6.10
C ARG A 59 15.58 14.20 7.59
N ALA A 60 14.38 14.04 8.15
CA ALA A 60 14.19 13.69 9.57
C ALA A 60 14.79 12.32 9.92
N SER A 61 14.56 11.30 9.08
CA SER A 61 15.16 9.97 9.28
C SER A 61 16.69 10.01 9.21
N ARG A 62 17.27 10.73 8.22
CA ARG A 62 18.73 10.87 8.11
C ARG A 62 19.33 11.61 9.29
N ALA A 63 18.72 12.71 9.72
CA ALA A 63 19.18 13.43 10.91
C ALA A 63 19.21 12.54 12.16
N ALA A 64 18.15 11.75 12.38
CA ALA A 64 18.11 10.79 13.50
C ALA A 64 19.14 9.67 13.36
N GLU A 65 19.39 9.19 12.14
CA GLU A 65 20.43 8.19 11.87
C GLU A 65 21.83 8.72 12.22
N ARG A 66 22.16 9.96 11.84
CA ARG A 66 23.44 10.59 12.17
C ARG A 66 23.65 10.72 13.68
N VAL A 67 22.62 11.14 14.42
CA VAL A 67 22.68 11.22 15.89
C VAL A 67 22.99 9.84 16.49
N ARG A 68 22.26 8.80 16.07
CA ARG A 68 22.50 7.43 16.54
C ARG A 68 23.89 6.91 16.17
N GLN A 69 24.40 7.23 14.98
CA GLN A 69 25.75 6.87 14.55
C GLN A 69 26.82 7.56 15.40
N ALA A 70 26.67 8.86 15.67
CA ALA A 70 27.58 9.63 16.52
C ALA A 70 27.57 9.12 17.98
N GLU A 71 26.40 8.77 18.53
CA GLU A 71 26.29 8.16 19.85
C GLU A 71 27.00 6.80 19.91
N ARG A 72 26.79 5.94 18.91
CA ARG A 72 27.47 4.65 18.80
C ARG A 72 28.99 4.82 18.71
N ALA A 73 29.46 5.79 17.93
CA ALA A 73 30.89 6.10 17.84
C ALA A 73 31.45 6.56 19.19
N ARG A 74 30.77 7.48 19.89
CA ARG A 74 31.18 7.95 21.23
C ARG A 74 31.24 6.82 22.26
N VAL A 75 30.24 5.93 22.28
CA VAL A 75 30.21 4.77 23.18
C VAL A 75 31.33 3.78 22.85
N ALA A 76 31.62 3.54 21.57
CA ALA A 76 32.73 2.70 21.14
C ALA A 76 34.09 3.29 21.53
N GLU A 77 34.28 4.60 21.38
CA GLU A 77 35.49 5.31 21.80
C GLU A 77 35.67 5.26 23.33
N ALA A 78 34.59 5.50 24.10
CA ALA A 78 34.63 5.42 25.56
C ALA A 78 34.92 3.99 26.08
N GLY A 79 34.35 2.97 25.42
CA GLY A 79 34.63 1.56 25.72
C GLY A 79 36.08 1.17 25.38
N SER A 80 36.63 1.69 24.28
CA SER A 80 38.03 1.50 23.91
C SER A 80 39.00 2.22 24.85
N ALA A 81 38.62 3.36 25.42
CA ALA A 81 39.43 4.10 26.39
C ALA A 81 39.41 3.47 27.79
N ALA A 82 38.33 2.80 28.17
CA ALA A 82 38.21 2.06 29.45
C ALA A 82 38.90 0.68 29.42
N GLY A 83 39.14 0.10 28.23
CA GLY A 83 39.83 -1.18 28.02
C GLY A 83 41.35 -1.08 28.04
N GLY A 84 41.95 -0.69 29.17
CA GLY A 84 43.40 -0.75 29.37
C GLY A 84 43.93 -2.20 29.38
N LYS A 85 44.94 -2.46 28.53
CA LYS A 85 45.70 -3.72 28.32
C LYS A 85 45.69 -4.73 29.49
N ALA A 86 45.01 -5.86 29.29
CA ALA A 86 45.38 -7.14 29.94
C ALA A 86 46.29 -7.95 28.98
N PRO A 87 47.33 -8.66 29.47
CA PRO A 87 48.24 -9.41 28.61
C PRO A 87 47.57 -10.65 27.99
N PRO A 88 48.03 -11.13 26.81
CA PRO A 88 47.39 -12.22 26.11
C PRO A 88 47.67 -13.56 26.81
N GLY A 89 46.60 -14.22 27.28
CA GLY A 89 46.64 -15.64 27.65
C GLY A 89 46.59 -16.54 26.41
N PRO A 90 47.11 -17.78 26.47
CA PRO A 90 47.30 -18.61 25.29
C PRO A 90 45.98 -19.14 24.71
N SER A 91 45.88 -19.14 23.38
CA SER A 91 44.77 -19.70 22.58
C SER A 91 44.58 -21.20 22.80
N PRO A 92 43.32 -21.67 22.84
CA PRO A 92 42.98 -23.02 22.43
C PRO A 92 42.33 -23.07 21.05
N ALA A 93 42.80 -24.07 20.31
CA ALA A 93 42.39 -24.68 19.05
C ALA A 93 40.96 -24.48 18.51
N ALA A 94 40.90 -24.44 17.18
CA ALA A 94 39.71 -24.44 16.34
C ALA A 94 38.89 -25.74 16.43
N VAL A 95 37.56 -25.59 16.43
CA VAL A 95 36.58 -26.67 16.24
C VAL A 95 35.48 -26.11 15.31
N PRO A 96 34.96 -26.87 14.32
CA PRO A 96 34.19 -26.30 13.20
C PRO A 96 32.74 -25.98 13.55
N ALA A 97 32.19 -24.99 12.83
CA ALA A 97 30.86 -24.42 13.01
C ALA A 97 29.73 -25.43 12.73
N MET A 98 28.88 -25.67 13.73
CA MET A 98 27.52 -26.18 13.54
C MET A 98 26.51 -25.07 13.84
N ASN A 99 25.58 -24.92 12.90
CA ASN A 99 24.48 -23.98 12.88
C ASN A 99 23.46 -24.27 14.01
N ARG A 100 23.38 -23.41 15.04
CA ARG A 100 22.24 -23.32 15.96
C ARG A 100 22.03 -21.88 16.42
N ASN A 101 20.82 -21.36 16.20
CA ASN A 101 20.27 -20.17 16.85
C ASN A 101 20.31 -20.33 18.38
N PRO A 102 20.70 -19.27 19.13
CA PRO A 102 20.23 -19.10 20.49
C PRO A 102 19.42 -17.81 20.67
N ALA A 103 18.36 -17.92 21.46
CA ALA A 103 17.61 -16.80 22.03
C ALA A 103 18.53 -15.91 22.90
N PRO A 104 18.24 -14.60 23.05
CA PRO A 104 19.10 -13.72 23.83
C PRO A 104 18.96 -14.02 25.33
N ALA A 105 20.11 -14.30 25.97
CA ALA A 105 20.26 -14.34 27.41
C ALA A 105 20.23 -12.92 27.99
N MET A 106 19.39 -12.69 29.00
CA MET A 106 19.29 -11.43 29.74
C MET A 106 20.48 -11.30 30.70
N ALA A 107 21.40 -10.38 30.41
CA ALA A 107 22.37 -9.91 31.40
C ALA A 107 21.70 -8.90 32.34
N ALA A 108 21.83 -9.10 33.65
CA ALA A 108 21.26 -8.23 34.67
C ALA A 108 21.99 -6.87 34.72
N GLY A 109 21.29 -5.78 34.41
CA GLY A 109 21.73 -4.41 34.62
C GLY A 109 21.49 -3.92 36.06
N PRO A 110 22.08 -2.78 36.46
CA PRO A 110 22.02 -2.28 37.84
C PRO A 110 20.59 -1.87 38.24
N ALA A 111 20.27 -2.07 39.53
CA ALA A 111 18.93 -1.85 40.08
C ALA A 111 18.48 -0.37 40.00
N PRO A 112 17.19 -0.10 39.71
CA PRO A 112 16.66 1.26 39.59
C PRO A 112 16.55 1.96 40.96
N ALA A 113 16.67 3.29 40.95
CA ALA A 113 16.53 4.14 42.13
C ALA A 113 15.07 4.16 42.64
N MET A 114 14.90 3.94 43.94
CA MET A 114 13.61 3.92 44.65
C MET A 114 13.22 5.33 45.12
N MET A 115 11.94 5.71 44.97
CA MET A 115 11.37 6.86 45.69
C MET A 115 10.84 6.45 47.07
N ALA A 116 10.61 7.44 47.95
CA ALA A 116 10.28 7.29 49.38
C ALA A 116 9.06 6.40 49.71
N ASP A 117 8.21 6.07 48.73
CA ASP A 117 7.02 5.23 48.91
C ASP A 117 7.12 3.82 48.30
N GLY A 118 8.32 3.35 47.97
CA GLY A 118 8.55 1.93 47.63
C GLY A 118 7.89 1.44 46.33
N LYS A 119 7.26 2.32 45.54
CA LYS A 119 6.81 2.02 44.17
C LYS A 119 7.89 2.43 43.17
N PRO A 120 8.25 1.56 42.21
CA PRO A 120 9.11 1.99 41.11
C PRO A 120 8.41 3.14 40.39
N ALA A 121 9.10 4.28 40.27
CA ALA A 121 8.65 5.35 39.39
C ALA A 121 8.44 4.73 38.01
N ALA A 122 7.24 4.86 37.44
CA ALA A 122 6.98 4.36 36.10
C ALA A 122 7.94 5.08 35.15
N ALA A 123 8.99 4.39 34.70
CA ALA A 123 9.89 4.91 33.70
C ALA A 123 9.04 5.35 32.51
N ALA A 124 9.15 6.62 32.10
CA ALA A 124 8.47 7.12 30.92
C ALA A 124 8.78 6.16 29.77
N LYS A 125 7.74 5.64 29.09
CA LYS A 125 7.94 4.75 27.95
C LYS A 125 8.89 5.46 26.97
N PRO A 126 9.98 4.82 26.52
CA PRO A 126 10.90 5.46 25.59
C PRO A 126 10.14 5.87 24.33
N ALA A 127 10.41 7.08 23.85
CA ALA A 127 9.80 7.59 22.62
C ALA A 127 10.13 6.66 21.45
N LEU A 128 9.17 6.47 20.54
CA LEU A 128 9.40 5.68 19.33
C LEU A 128 10.51 6.34 18.48
N PRO A 129 11.33 5.55 17.77
CA PRO A 129 12.20 6.09 16.73
C PRO A 129 11.39 6.92 15.72
N ILE A 130 11.94 8.04 15.25
CA ILE A 130 11.22 8.96 14.35
C ILE A 130 10.64 8.26 13.11
N GLU A 131 11.33 7.26 12.59
CA GLU A 131 10.87 6.49 11.44
C GLU A 131 9.62 5.66 11.73
N ALA A 132 9.53 5.09 12.94
CA ALA A 132 8.36 4.35 13.39
C ALA A 132 7.20 5.30 13.68
N GLU A 133 7.47 6.51 14.17
CA GLU A 133 6.46 7.53 14.39
C GLU A 133 5.86 8.03 13.07
N ILE A 134 6.68 8.41 12.09
CA ILE A 134 6.21 8.82 10.75
C ILE A 134 5.33 7.74 10.13
N PHE A 135 5.80 6.50 10.15
CA PHE A 135 5.05 5.37 9.60
C PHE A 135 3.72 5.15 10.33
N ARG A 136 3.72 5.21 11.66
CA ARG A 136 2.51 5.07 12.48
C ARG A 136 1.49 6.17 12.19
N GLN A 137 1.91 7.42 12.02
CA GLN A 137 1.01 8.52 11.70
C GLN A 137 0.35 8.34 10.33
N GLU A 138 1.11 7.92 9.33
CA GLU A 138 0.59 7.58 8.00
C GLU A 138 -0.41 6.40 8.06
N GLN A 139 -0.14 5.37 8.87
CA GLN A 139 -1.09 4.27 9.09
C GLN A 139 -2.40 4.74 9.74
N ILE A 140 -2.31 5.61 10.75
CA ILE A 140 -3.48 6.19 11.43
C ILE A 140 -4.32 6.98 10.44
N ALA A 141 -3.71 7.88 9.68
CA ALA A 141 -4.42 8.70 8.71
C ALA A 141 -5.11 7.85 7.64
N ARG A 142 -4.42 6.84 7.11
CA ARG A 142 -4.97 5.93 6.09
C ARG A 142 -6.16 5.11 6.58
N LEU A 143 -6.02 4.43 7.72
CA LEU A 143 -7.07 3.57 8.25
C LEU A 143 -8.28 4.36 8.74
N THR A 144 -8.05 5.52 9.37
CA THR A 144 -9.12 6.45 9.75
C THR A 144 -9.89 6.90 8.52
N ARG A 145 -9.18 7.28 7.45
CA ARG A 145 -9.81 7.70 6.19
C ARG A 145 -10.69 6.61 5.59
N PHE A 146 -10.22 5.36 5.52
CA PHE A 146 -11.00 4.24 5.00
C PHE A 146 -12.27 3.96 5.83
N CYS A 147 -12.20 4.15 7.14
CA CYS A 147 -13.36 3.96 8.02
C CYS A 147 -14.38 5.10 7.90
N ASP A 148 -13.92 6.34 7.78
CA ASP A 148 -14.79 7.51 7.92
C ASP A 148 -15.30 8.09 6.58
N THR A 149 -14.65 7.74 5.46
CA THR A 149 -14.95 8.30 4.13
C THR A 149 -16.44 8.22 3.76
N ALA A 150 -16.92 9.29 3.12
CA ALA A 150 -18.20 9.34 2.42
C ALA A 150 -18.08 8.98 0.93
N THR A 151 -16.86 8.79 0.43
CA THR A 151 -16.56 8.44 -0.96
C THR A 151 -15.77 7.11 -1.05
N PRO A 152 -16.36 5.99 -0.59
CA PRO A 152 -15.63 4.73 -0.49
C PRO A 152 -15.18 4.15 -1.85
N LEU A 153 -15.77 4.53 -2.98
CA LEU A 153 -15.26 4.16 -4.31
C LEU A 153 -13.85 4.71 -4.53
N LEU A 154 -13.61 5.98 -4.16
CA LEU A 154 -12.30 6.60 -4.34
C LEU A 154 -11.25 5.91 -3.47
N GLU A 155 -11.61 5.51 -2.25
CA GLU A 155 -10.70 4.77 -1.38
C GLU A 155 -10.44 3.34 -1.89
N ARG A 156 -11.41 2.69 -2.54
CA ARG A 156 -11.21 1.41 -3.24
C ARG A 156 -10.25 1.57 -4.43
N LEU A 157 -10.33 2.67 -5.18
CA LEU A 157 -9.35 3.00 -6.22
C LEU A 157 -7.96 3.26 -5.62
N VAL A 158 -7.87 3.98 -4.50
CA VAL A 158 -6.58 4.17 -3.82
C VAL A 158 -5.98 2.83 -3.39
N LEU A 159 -6.77 1.93 -2.80
CA LEU A 159 -6.30 0.58 -2.48
C LEU A 159 -5.78 -0.17 -3.71
N PHE A 160 -6.49 -0.09 -4.84
CA PHE A 160 -6.07 -0.71 -6.10
C PHE A 160 -4.75 -0.13 -6.60
N TRP A 161 -4.63 1.20 -6.72
CA TRP A 161 -3.44 1.86 -7.27
C TRP A 161 -2.23 1.75 -6.34
N SER A 162 -2.41 1.84 -5.02
CA SER A 162 -1.33 1.58 -4.04
C SER A 162 -0.84 0.14 -4.08
N ASN A 163 -1.69 -0.82 -4.44
CA ASN A 163 -1.29 -2.20 -4.63
C ASN A 163 -0.63 -2.43 -6.00
N HIS A 164 -1.07 -1.72 -7.03
CA HIS A 164 -0.50 -1.80 -8.37
C HIS A 164 0.91 -1.24 -8.46
N PHE A 165 1.17 -0.13 -7.76
CA PHE A 165 2.47 0.52 -7.62
C PHE A 165 3.09 0.17 -6.26
N ALA A 166 3.15 -1.12 -5.97
CA ALA A 166 3.55 -1.61 -4.67
C ALA A 166 5.00 -1.26 -4.33
N VAL A 167 5.20 -0.66 -3.16
CA VAL A 167 6.51 -0.56 -2.51
C VAL A 167 6.40 -1.16 -1.11
N SER A 168 7.47 -1.79 -0.64
CA SER A 168 7.52 -2.42 0.68
C SER A 168 8.37 -1.63 1.66
N GLU A 169 7.78 -1.28 2.81
CA GLU A 169 8.48 -0.64 3.93
C GLU A 169 9.66 -1.47 4.44
N THR A 170 9.61 -2.80 4.25
CA THR A 170 10.65 -3.74 4.66
C THR A 170 11.98 -3.58 3.92
N LYS A 171 12.02 -2.81 2.82
CA LYS A 171 13.26 -2.47 2.09
C LYS A 171 14.23 -1.66 2.96
N GLY A 172 13.71 -0.87 3.92
CA GLY A 172 14.51 -0.10 4.86
C GLY A 172 13.91 1.28 5.16
N ASN A 173 14.55 1.99 6.09
CA ASN A 173 14.06 3.27 6.62
C ASN A 173 13.64 4.30 5.56
N PRO A 174 14.41 4.53 4.46
CA PRO A 174 14.01 5.47 3.43
C PRO A 174 12.64 5.17 2.81
N VAL A 175 12.35 3.90 2.53
CA VAL A 175 11.04 3.49 1.99
C VAL A 175 9.98 3.52 3.10
N ARG A 176 10.31 3.05 4.31
CA ARG A 176 9.39 3.08 5.46
C ARG A 176 8.85 4.48 5.77
N VAL A 177 9.69 5.52 5.70
CA VAL A 177 9.26 6.90 5.97
C VAL A 177 8.60 7.60 4.79
N THR A 178 8.63 7.01 3.59
CA THR A 178 8.08 7.63 2.37
C THR A 178 6.93 6.86 1.74
N VAL A 179 6.66 5.60 2.14
CA VAL A 179 5.60 4.79 1.52
C VAL A 179 4.21 5.36 1.71
N GLY A 180 3.88 5.86 2.90
CA GLY A 180 2.61 6.55 3.14
C GLY A 180 2.50 7.85 2.36
N ALA A 181 3.59 8.63 2.35
CA ALA A 181 3.68 9.85 1.57
C ALA A 181 3.53 9.57 0.05
N MET A 182 4.04 8.46 -0.48
CA MET A 182 3.85 8.09 -1.89
C MET A 182 2.38 7.88 -2.25
N GLU A 183 1.63 7.13 -1.42
CA GLU A 183 0.18 7.00 -1.60
C GLU A 183 -0.49 8.38 -1.59
N ARG A 184 -0.05 9.27 -0.70
CA ARG A 184 -0.63 10.59 -0.47
C ARG A 184 -0.29 11.63 -1.55
N GLU A 185 0.92 11.59 -2.09
CA GLU A 185 1.52 12.60 -2.95
C GLU A 185 1.51 12.18 -4.44
N ALA A 186 1.68 10.89 -4.73
CA ALA A 186 1.75 10.38 -6.09
C ALA A 186 0.45 9.69 -6.55
N ILE A 187 -0.26 8.98 -5.67
CA ILE A 187 -1.44 8.18 -6.06
C ILE A 187 -2.73 8.96 -5.86
N ARG A 188 -3.06 9.36 -4.63
CA ARG A 188 -4.31 10.04 -4.27
C ARG A 188 -4.65 11.25 -5.15
N PRO A 189 -3.71 12.13 -5.54
CA PRO A 189 -4.03 13.27 -6.39
C PRO A 189 -4.45 12.90 -7.82
N HIS A 190 -4.13 11.69 -8.28
CA HIS A 190 -4.29 11.26 -9.67
C HIS A 190 -5.33 10.15 -9.86
N VAL A 191 -6.00 9.65 -8.81
CA VAL A 191 -6.94 8.51 -8.95
C VAL A 191 -8.13 8.75 -9.88
N LEU A 192 -8.44 10.01 -10.18
CA LEU A 192 -9.44 10.44 -11.17
C LEU A 192 -8.81 11.29 -12.30
N GLY A 193 -7.48 11.34 -12.38
CA GLY A 193 -6.72 12.09 -13.38
C GLY A 193 -6.32 11.23 -14.57
N ARG A 194 -5.23 11.60 -15.24
CA ARG A 194 -4.66 10.81 -16.33
C ARG A 194 -3.67 9.78 -15.79
N PHE A 195 -3.70 8.57 -16.33
CA PHE A 195 -2.76 7.52 -15.93
C PHE A 195 -1.30 7.91 -16.17
N ALA A 196 -0.99 8.58 -17.29
CA ALA A 196 0.37 9.04 -17.58
C ALA A 196 0.94 9.95 -16.47
N ASP A 197 0.09 10.80 -15.87
CA ASP A 197 0.49 11.69 -14.79
C ASP A 197 0.73 10.91 -13.49
N MET A 198 -0.14 9.94 -13.17
CA MET A 198 0.06 9.05 -12.02
C MET A 198 1.35 8.24 -12.18
N LEU A 199 1.57 7.65 -13.35
CA LEU A 199 2.77 6.86 -13.65
C LEU A 199 4.02 7.69 -13.43
N LYS A 200 4.12 8.88 -14.04
CA LYS A 200 5.26 9.78 -13.83
C LYS A 200 5.43 10.18 -12.36
N ALA A 201 4.34 10.51 -11.66
CA ALA A 201 4.39 10.88 -10.25
C ALA A 201 4.93 9.75 -9.38
N VAL A 202 4.55 8.50 -9.67
CA VAL A 202 5.03 7.31 -8.95
C VAL A 202 6.49 6.99 -9.31
N GLU A 203 6.83 6.90 -10.60
CA GLU A 203 8.17 6.45 -11.02
C GLU A 203 9.28 7.45 -10.67
N THR A 204 8.91 8.71 -10.42
CA THR A 204 9.83 9.75 -9.92
C THR A 204 9.78 9.90 -8.40
N HIS A 205 8.87 9.24 -7.70
CA HIS A 205 8.74 9.37 -6.25
C HIS A 205 9.95 8.71 -5.53
N PRO A 206 10.53 9.35 -4.49
CA PRO A 206 11.67 8.80 -3.75
C PRO A 206 11.47 7.37 -3.24
N ALA A 207 10.26 7.04 -2.79
CA ALA A 207 9.92 5.69 -2.34
C ALA A 207 10.15 4.63 -3.44
N MET A 208 9.66 4.88 -4.66
CA MET A 208 9.78 3.96 -5.80
C MET A 208 11.24 3.85 -6.27
N LEU A 209 11.90 4.99 -6.43
CA LEU A 209 13.31 5.03 -6.86
C LEU A 209 14.25 4.29 -5.91
N VAL A 210 13.99 4.34 -4.60
CA VAL A 210 14.78 3.62 -3.59
C VAL A 210 14.34 2.15 -3.51
N TYR A 211 13.05 1.86 -3.61
CA TYR A 211 12.55 0.48 -3.52
C TYR A 211 13.16 -0.42 -4.62
N LEU A 212 13.20 0.11 -5.84
CA LEU A 212 13.74 -0.58 -7.02
C LEU A 212 15.20 -0.21 -7.33
N ASP A 213 15.89 0.43 -6.38
CA ASP A 213 17.32 0.75 -6.41
C ASP A 213 17.76 1.57 -7.65
N ASN A 214 16.84 2.27 -8.32
CA ASN A 214 17.16 3.10 -9.47
C ASN A 214 17.99 4.34 -9.09
N ASN A 215 17.84 4.83 -7.85
CA ASN A 215 18.68 5.90 -7.30
C ASN A 215 20.19 5.55 -7.31
N GLN A 216 20.53 4.26 -7.43
CA GLN A 216 21.91 3.79 -7.55
C GLN A 216 22.35 3.51 -9.00
N SER A 217 21.43 3.54 -9.96
CA SER A 217 21.67 3.19 -11.37
C SER A 217 22.58 4.21 -12.05
N VAL A 218 23.57 3.71 -12.81
CA VAL A 218 24.55 4.53 -13.55
C VAL A 218 24.65 3.99 -14.98
N GLY A 219 24.53 4.89 -15.95
CA GLY A 219 24.70 4.58 -17.37
C GLY A 219 26.13 4.13 -17.65
N PRO A 220 26.36 2.96 -18.27
CA PRO A 220 27.70 2.46 -18.56
C PRO A 220 28.59 3.43 -19.34
N GLN A 221 28.01 4.24 -20.23
CA GLN A 221 28.71 5.24 -21.04
C GLN A 221 28.60 6.66 -20.50
N SER A 222 27.97 6.85 -19.34
CA SER A 222 27.92 8.13 -18.64
C SER A 222 29.31 8.58 -18.14
N LEU A 223 29.45 9.87 -17.82
CA LEU A 223 30.70 10.43 -17.29
C LEU A 223 31.20 9.66 -16.05
N ASN A 224 30.29 9.31 -15.15
CA ASN A 224 30.61 8.58 -13.94
C ASN A 224 30.72 7.06 -14.20
N GLY A 225 29.95 6.51 -15.13
CA GLY A 225 29.94 5.08 -15.44
C GLY A 225 31.25 4.58 -16.03
N ARG A 226 31.86 5.34 -16.94
CA ARG A 226 33.15 5.00 -17.57
C ARG A 226 34.30 4.81 -16.56
N ASN A 227 34.21 5.48 -15.41
CA ASN A 227 35.24 5.47 -14.37
C ASN A 227 34.81 4.69 -13.11
N SER A 228 33.63 4.06 -13.12
CA SER A 228 33.06 3.40 -11.95
C SER A 228 32.82 1.91 -12.18
N LYS A 229 32.88 1.13 -11.12
CA LYS A 229 32.41 -0.28 -11.10
C LYS A 229 30.90 -0.39 -10.88
N ARG A 230 30.18 0.74 -10.78
CA ARG A 230 28.72 0.77 -10.59
C ARG A 230 28.02 0.44 -11.91
N GLY A 231 27.07 -0.47 -11.85
CA GLY A 231 26.37 -0.99 -13.03
C GLY A 231 25.01 -0.35 -13.28
N LEU A 232 24.48 -0.68 -14.46
CA LEU A 232 23.10 -0.43 -14.84
C LEU A 232 22.17 -1.29 -13.98
N ASN A 233 21.16 -0.68 -13.37
CA ASN A 233 20.10 -1.41 -12.67
C ASN A 233 18.84 -1.43 -13.53
N GLU A 234 18.33 -2.63 -13.82
CA GLU A 234 17.16 -2.83 -14.69
C GLU A 234 15.84 -2.99 -13.95
N ASN A 235 15.85 -3.07 -12.61
CA ASN A 235 14.65 -3.44 -11.84
C ASN A 235 13.50 -2.46 -12.12
N LEU A 236 13.71 -1.16 -11.98
CA LEU A 236 12.67 -0.15 -12.24
C LEU A 236 12.14 -0.22 -13.68
N ALA A 237 13.03 -0.37 -14.67
CA ALA A 237 12.63 -0.49 -16.07
C ALA A 237 11.80 -1.76 -16.33
N ARG A 238 12.17 -2.88 -15.69
CA ARG A 238 11.42 -4.13 -15.76
C ARG A 238 10.05 -3.98 -15.15
N GLU A 239 9.94 -3.43 -13.93
CA GLU A 239 8.64 -3.25 -13.28
C GLU A 239 7.74 -2.27 -14.04
N ILE A 240 8.30 -1.19 -14.59
CA ILE A 240 7.56 -0.26 -15.44
C ILE A 240 6.91 -1.00 -16.61
N MET A 241 7.67 -1.79 -17.35
CA MET A 241 7.14 -2.52 -18.52
C MET A 241 6.22 -3.66 -18.12
N GLU A 242 6.66 -4.49 -17.17
CA GLU A 242 6.02 -5.76 -16.84
C GLU A 242 4.79 -5.59 -15.95
N LEU A 243 4.92 -4.81 -14.88
CA LEU A 243 3.92 -4.75 -13.83
C LEU A 243 3.06 -3.50 -13.95
N HIS A 244 3.69 -2.35 -14.15
CA HIS A 244 3.04 -1.04 -14.08
C HIS A 244 2.34 -0.64 -15.39
N THR A 245 2.82 -1.13 -16.55
CA THR A 245 2.27 -0.73 -17.86
C THR A 245 1.86 -1.90 -18.73
N LEU A 246 2.76 -2.48 -19.53
CA LEU A 246 2.43 -3.34 -20.68
C LEU A 246 1.90 -4.72 -20.27
N GLY A 247 2.20 -5.18 -19.05
CA GLY A 247 1.94 -6.55 -18.62
C GLY A 247 3.03 -7.51 -19.11
N VAL A 248 3.16 -8.67 -18.46
CA VAL A 248 4.13 -9.73 -18.83
C VAL A 248 4.04 -10.13 -20.31
N ALA A 249 2.83 -10.15 -20.87
CA ALA A 249 2.56 -10.48 -22.27
C ALA A 249 2.48 -9.23 -23.18
N GLY A 250 3.10 -8.12 -22.77
CA GLY A 250 2.98 -6.80 -23.37
C GLY A 250 3.70 -6.60 -24.72
N GLY A 251 4.44 -7.61 -25.19
CA GLY A 251 5.11 -7.60 -26.49
C GLY A 251 6.45 -6.87 -26.56
N TYR A 252 7.08 -6.58 -25.41
CA TYR A 252 8.44 -6.04 -25.32
C TYR A 252 9.49 -7.16 -25.16
N ALA A 253 10.73 -6.87 -25.51
CA ALA A 253 11.86 -7.78 -25.34
C ALA A 253 12.75 -7.37 -24.16
N GLN A 254 13.63 -8.26 -23.71
CA GLN A 254 14.66 -7.93 -22.70
C GLN A 254 15.55 -6.74 -23.14
N ALA A 255 15.77 -6.56 -24.44
CA ALA A 255 16.50 -5.41 -24.97
C ALA A 255 15.78 -4.07 -24.69
N ASP A 256 14.43 -4.06 -24.70
CA ASP A 256 13.65 -2.88 -24.36
C ASP A 256 13.79 -2.54 -22.87
N VAL A 257 13.82 -3.55 -21.99
CA VAL A 257 14.08 -3.38 -20.56
C VAL A 257 15.45 -2.74 -20.33
N THR A 258 16.50 -3.27 -20.96
CA THR A 258 17.85 -2.70 -20.88
C THR A 258 17.90 -1.28 -21.45
N ALA A 259 17.19 -1.00 -22.54
CA ALA A 259 17.13 0.31 -23.16
C ALA A 259 16.41 1.34 -22.26
N LEU A 260 15.27 0.97 -21.67
CA LEU A 260 14.60 1.83 -20.69
C LEU A 260 15.44 2.01 -19.43
N ALA A 261 16.13 0.97 -18.96
CA ALA A 261 17.04 1.10 -17.82
C ALA A 261 18.11 2.17 -18.08
N ARG A 262 18.67 2.22 -19.30
CA ARG A 262 19.60 3.28 -19.72
C ARG A 262 18.94 4.66 -19.67
N VAL A 263 17.74 4.79 -20.23
CA VAL A 263 16.96 6.05 -20.20
C VAL A 263 16.71 6.54 -18.76
N LEU A 264 16.47 5.63 -17.81
CA LEU A 264 16.18 5.97 -16.40
C LEU A 264 17.42 6.25 -15.54
N THR A 265 18.63 6.00 -16.06
CA THR A 265 19.86 6.31 -15.31
C THR A 265 19.95 7.80 -14.99
N GLY A 266 20.51 8.12 -13.83
CA GLY A 266 20.58 9.50 -13.33
C GLY A 266 19.31 9.98 -12.61
N TRP A 267 18.17 9.29 -12.72
CA TRP A 267 17.03 9.53 -11.82
C TRP A 267 17.40 9.07 -10.41
N THR A 268 17.43 10.00 -9.46
CA THR A 268 17.91 9.76 -8.10
C THR A 268 17.09 10.55 -7.09
N VAL A 269 17.42 10.37 -5.82
CA VAL A 269 16.95 11.19 -4.72
C VAL A 269 18.06 12.16 -4.33
N ALA A 270 17.74 13.45 -4.19
CA ALA A 270 18.67 14.46 -3.68
C ALA A 270 19.17 14.05 -2.29
N ASN A 271 20.48 14.19 -2.03
CA ASN A 271 21.06 13.77 -0.77
C ASN A 271 20.42 14.57 0.39
N PRO A 272 19.73 13.91 1.35
CA PRO A 272 19.13 14.61 2.49
C PRO A 272 20.15 15.29 3.42
N ASP A 273 21.45 14.95 3.30
CA ASP A 273 22.53 15.52 4.11
C ASP A 273 23.16 16.78 3.51
N GLU A 274 23.02 16.98 2.19
CA GLU A 274 23.70 18.06 1.45
C GLU A 274 22.77 19.23 1.13
N ASP A 275 21.45 19.03 1.25
CA ASP A 275 20.45 20.02 0.87
C ASP A 275 19.27 20.06 1.86
N ASP A 276 19.22 21.13 2.67
CA ASP A 276 18.20 21.32 3.69
C ASP A 276 16.80 21.58 3.12
N PHE A 277 16.70 22.00 1.85
CA PHE A 277 15.45 22.41 1.21
C PHE A 277 14.93 21.37 0.20
N HIS A 278 15.82 20.77 -0.58
CA HIS A 278 15.47 19.79 -1.62
C HIS A 278 15.92 18.36 -1.29
N GLY A 279 16.70 18.15 -0.24
CA GLY A 279 17.14 16.83 0.19
C GLY A 279 15.96 15.88 0.41
N GLY A 280 16.04 14.67 -0.15
CA GLY A 280 14.95 13.69 -0.13
C GLY A 280 13.93 13.81 -1.25
N ARG A 281 14.02 14.81 -2.15
CA ARG A 281 13.18 14.92 -3.36
C ARG A 281 13.77 14.16 -4.54
N PHE A 282 12.96 13.95 -5.58
CA PHE A 282 13.47 13.59 -6.91
C PHE A 282 14.57 14.56 -7.34
N ALA A 283 15.64 14.02 -7.90
CA ALA A 283 16.70 14.77 -8.54
C ALA A 283 17.19 14.03 -9.78
N PHE A 284 17.73 14.78 -10.72
CA PHE A 284 18.41 14.22 -11.89
C PHE A 284 19.92 14.49 -11.77
N ALA A 285 20.73 13.44 -11.91
CA ALA A 285 22.18 13.49 -11.87
C ALA A 285 22.77 13.29 -13.28
N PRO A 286 23.07 14.36 -14.04
CA PRO A 286 23.49 14.26 -15.43
C PRO A 286 24.75 13.41 -15.63
N GLY A 287 25.70 13.48 -14.69
CA GLY A 287 26.94 12.70 -14.76
C GLY A 287 26.74 11.18 -14.66
N ARG A 288 25.57 10.70 -14.22
CA ARG A 288 25.21 9.27 -14.14
C ARG A 288 24.33 8.80 -15.29
N HIS A 289 23.82 9.72 -16.11
CA HIS A 289 22.85 9.40 -17.15
C HIS A 289 23.55 8.86 -18.40
N GLU A 290 23.03 7.77 -18.96
CA GLU A 290 23.45 7.20 -20.22
C GLU A 290 23.18 8.21 -21.34
N PRO A 291 24.18 8.62 -22.12
CA PRO A 291 23.98 9.56 -23.20
C PRO A 291 23.46 8.88 -24.47
N GLY A 292 22.73 9.65 -25.28
CA GLY A 292 22.38 9.30 -26.65
C GLY A 292 20.91 8.93 -26.84
N THR A 293 20.58 8.64 -28.10
CA THR A 293 19.24 8.17 -28.48
C THR A 293 19.07 6.72 -28.07
N HIS A 294 17.95 6.43 -27.42
CA HIS A 294 17.59 5.07 -27.02
C HIS A 294 16.32 4.64 -27.75
N ARG A 295 16.31 3.39 -28.25
CA ARG A 295 15.14 2.78 -28.85
C ARG A 295 14.44 1.92 -27.82
N VAL A 296 13.19 2.25 -27.50
CA VAL A 296 12.36 1.55 -26.52
C VAL A 296 11.02 1.20 -27.16
N VAL A 297 10.68 -0.08 -27.20
CA VAL A 297 9.42 -0.62 -27.77
C VAL A 297 9.18 -0.06 -29.18
N GLY A 298 10.21 -0.19 -30.04
CA GLY A 298 10.13 0.19 -31.45
C GLY A 298 10.13 1.70 -31.74
N ARG A 299 10.29 2.57 -30.75
CA ARG A 299 10.35 4.03 -30.91
C ARG A 299 11.69 4.58 -30.44
N ASP A 300 12.22 5.57 -31.16
CA ASP A 300 13.48 6.25 -30.81
C ASP A 300 13.19 7.51 -30.00
N TYR A 301 13.94 7.70 -28.91
CA TYR A 301 13.80 8.84 -28.00
C TYR A 301 15.08 9.69 -28.05
N PRO A 302 15.13 10.76 -28.86
CA PRO A 302 16.31 11.59 -29.04
C PRO A 302 16.52 12.62 -27.92
N GLU A 303 15.54 12.81 -27.04
CA GLU A 303 15.65 13.69 -25.89
C GLU A 303 16.82 13.28 -24.98
N SER A 304 17.33 14.22 -24.18
CA SER A 304 18.43 13.96 -23.23
C SER A 304 18.02 14.27 -21.80
N GLY A 305 18.55 13.49 -20.86
CA GLY A 305 18.32 13.70 -19.44
C GLY A 305 16.94 13.21 -19.00
N HIS A 306 16.46 13.70 -17.85
CA HIS A 306 15.26 13.11 -17.23
C HIS A 306 14.00 13.17 -18.11
N VAL A 307 13.88 14.18 -18.99
CA VAL A 307 12.74 14.32 -19.90
C VAL A 307 12.63 13.18 -20.92
N GLN A 308 13.74 12.51 -21.25
CA GLN A 308 13.73 11.31 -22.10
C GLN A 308 12.92 10.19 -21.47
N GLY A 309 13.11 9.94 -20.17
CA GLY A 309 12.32 8.95 -19.43
C GLY A 309 10.85 9.33 -19.32
N LEU A 310 10.55 10.62 -19.11
CA LEU A 310 9.15 11.09 -19.08
C LEU A 310 8.43 10.88 -20.41
N ALA A 311 9.13 11.04 -21.55
CA ALA A 311 8.59 10.77 -22.88
C ALA A 311 8.30 9.27 -23.08
N VAL A 312 9.20 8.39 -22.61
CA VAL A 312 8.94 6.93 -22.65
C VAL A 312 7.73 6.57 -21.78
N LEU A 313 7.63 7.10 -20.56
CA LEU A 313 6.48 6.84 -19.68
C LEU A 313 5.15 7.31 -20.30
N ASP A 314 5.15 8.45 -20.99
CA ASP A 314 4.01 8.96 -21.76
C ASP A 314 3.53 7.96 -22.82
N ASP A 315 4.45 7.41 -23.61
CA ASP A 315 4.12 6.49 -24.69
C ASP A 315 3.70 5.10 -24.15
N LEU A 316 4.35 4.61 -23.09
CA LEU A 316 3.94 3.38 -22.41
C LEU A 316 2.53 3.50 -21.81
N ALA A 317 2.20 4.62 -21.17
CA ALA A 317 0.87 4.86 -20.61
C ALA A 317 -0.27 4.81 -21.65
N ARG A 318 0.03 5.18 -22.90
CA ARG A 318 -0.91 5.16 -24.04
C ARG A 318 -0.90 3.84 -24.82
N HIS A 319 0.00 2.92 -24.49
CA HIS A 319 0.16 1.70 -25.26
C HIS A 319 -1.11 0.82 -25.17
N PRO A 320 -1.58 0.22 -26.27
CA PRO A 320 -2.78 -0.63 -26.24
C PRO A 320 -2.68 -1.81 -25.26
N ALA A 321 -1.49 -2.37 -25.06
CA ALA A 321 -1.25 -3.42 -24.06
C ALA A 321 -1.50 -2.91 -22.63
N THR A 322 -1.12 -1.67 -22.31
CA THR A 322 -1.38 -1.05 -21.00
C THR A 322 -2.86 -0.85 -20.76
N ALA A 323 -3.59 -0.35 -21.76
CA ALA A 323 -5.04 -0.22 -21.69
C ALA A 323 -5.71 -1.58 -21.37
N ARG A 324 -5.30 -2.66 -22.04
CA ARG A 324 -5.85 -4.01 -21.82
C ARG A 324 -5.44 -4.60 -20.47
N HIS A 325 -4.17 -4.46 -20.09
CA HIS A 325 -3.63 -4.93 -18.80
C HIS A 325 -4.35 -4.30 -17.61
N LEU A 326 -4.48 -2.97 -17.61
CA LEU A 326 -5.10 -2.24 -16.50
C LEU A 326 -6.63 -2.40 -16.49
N ALA A 327 -7.28 -2.46 -17.65
CA ALA A 327 -8.69 -2.82 -17.75
C ALA A 327 -8.98 -4.22 -17.17
N PHE A 328 -8.12 -5.20 -17.46
CA PHE A 328 -8.22 -6.54 -16.89
C PHE A 328 -8.09 -6.50 -15.37
N LYS A 329 -7.04 -5.84 -14.84
CA LYS A 329 -6.82 -5.72 -13.40
C LYS A 329 -7.96 -5.00 -12.67
N LEU A 330 -8.45 -3.88 -13.20
CA LEU A 330 -9.59 -3.15 -12.63
C LEU A 330 -10.87 -3.99 -12.61
N THR A 331 -11.17 -4.65 -13.72
CA THR A 331 -12.35 -5.54 -13.79
C THR A 331 -12.21 -6.71 -12.82
N ARG A 332 -11.01 -7.29 -12.71
CA ARG A 332 -10.74 -8.36 -11.74
C ARG A 332 -10.92 -7.89 -10.31
N HIS A 333 -10.43 -6.69 -10.01
CA HIS A 333 -10.46 -6.12 -8.67
C HIS A 333 -11.89 -5.82 -8.20
N PHE A 334 -12.73 -5.25 -9.07
CA PHE A 334 -14.09 -4.83 -8.70
C PHE A 334 -15.17 -5.87 -8.99
N VAL A 335 -15.05 -6.67 -10.05
CA VAL A 335 -16.17 -7.50 -10.54
C VAL A 335 -16.03 -8.96 -10.13
N ASP A 336 -15.02 -9.66 -10.65
CA ASP A 336 -14.88 -11.12 -10.48
C ASP A 336 -13.41 -11.55 -10.61
N ASP A 337 -12.99 -12.64 -9.97
CA ASP A 337 -11.65 -13.21 -10.17
C ASP A 337 -11.39 -13.59 -11.63
N GLN A 338 -12.45 -13.97 -12.37
CA GLN A 338 -12.44 -14.24 -13.80
C GLN A 338 -13.20 -13.12 -14.53
N PRO A 339 -12.53 -11.99 -14.85
CA PRO A 339 -13.20 -10.81 -15.38
C PRO A 339 -13.83 -11.08 -16.76
N PRO A 340 -15.08 -10.65 -17.01
CA PRO A 340 -15.72 -10.81 -18.32
C PRO A 340 -14.93 -10.12 -19.43
N ALA A 341 -14.57 -10.87 -20.47
CA ALA A 341 -13.72 -10.38 -21.56
C ALA A 341 -14.30 -9.14 -22.27
N ASP A 342 -15.62 -9.11 -22.49
CA ASP A 342 -16.29 -7.98 -23.13
C ASP A 342 -16.19 -6.69 -22.30
N LEU A 343 -16.29 -6.78 -20.97
CA LEU A 343 -16.13 -5.63 -20.09
C LEU A 343 -14.67 -5.15 -20.12
N VAL A 344 -13.70 -6.05 -20.07
CA VAL A 344 -12.27 -5.71 -20.19
C VAL A 344 -12.00 -4.95 -21.49
N GLU A 345 -12.51 -5.44 -22.62
CA GLU A 345 -12.33 -4.76 -23.91
C GLU A 345 -13.03 -3.40 -23.99
N ARG A 346 -14.22 -3.26 -23.37
CA ARG A 346 -14.89 -1.96 -23.29
C ARG A 346 -14.08 -0.96 -22.46
N LEU A 347 -13.55 -1.35 -21.31
CA LEU A 347 -12.72 -0.46 -20.49
C LEU A 347 -11.40 -0.12 -21.20
N ALA A 348 -10.76 -1.09 -21.85
CA ALA A 348 -9.54 -0.87 -22.63
C ALA A 348 -9.78 0.08 -23.82
N ARG A 349 -10.96 0.04 -24.44
CA ARG A 349 -11.37 1.01 -25.46
C ARG A 349 -11.54 2.40 -24.87
N VAL A 350 -12.30 2.54 -23.78
CA VAL A 350 -12.48 3.84 -23.10
C VAL A 350 -11.13 4.45 -22.74
N TRP A 351 -10.21 3.64 -22.21
CA TRP A 351 -8.85 4.07 -21.88
C TRP A 351 -8.11 4.66 -23.09
N ARG A 352 -8.16 4.01 -24.25
CA ARG A 352 -7.50 4.51 -25.48
C ARG A 352 -8.17 5.76 -26.01
N ASP A 353 -9.50 5.75 -26.04
CA ASP A 353 -10.30 6.85 -26.60
C ASP A 353 -10.23 8.11 -25.72
N SER A 354 -10.01 7.95 -24.41
CA SER A 354 -9.88 9.05 -23.44
C SER A 354 -8.43 9.41 -23.10
N ASP A 355 -7.45 8.81 -23.78
CA ASP A 355 -6.02 9.05 -23.55
C ASP A 355 -5.60 8.83 -22.06
N GLY A 356 -6.16 7.76 -21.47
CA GLY A 356 -5.87 7.29 -20.12
C GLY A 356 -6.59 8.05 -19.00
N ASP A 357 -7.75 8.68 -19.27
CA ASP A 357 -8.58 9.31 -18.23
C ASP A 357 -9.18 8.25 -17.29
N LEU A 358 -8.70 8.22 -16.04
CA LEU A 358 -9.09 7.26 -15.03
C LEU A 358 -10.52 7.48 -14.51
N ALA A 359 -11.03 8.71 -14.50
CA ALA A 359 -12.42 8.98 -14.15
C ALA A 359 -13.37 8.42 -15.22
N ALA A 360 -13.03 8.58 -16.50
CA ALA A 360 -13.81 8.02 -17.61
C ALA A 360 -13.82 6.49 -17.56
N VAL A 361 -12.65 5.85 -17.34
CA VAL A 361 -12.53 4.39 -17.22
C VAL A 361 -13.31 3.87 -16.01
N THR A 362 -13.20 4.55 -14.86
CA THR A 362 -13.96 4.18 -13.66
C THR A 362 -15.45 4.33 -13.88
N ARG A 363 -15.90 5.41 -14.53
CA ARG A 363 -17.32 5.60 -14.88
C ARG A 363 -17.83 4.46 -15.74
N ALA A 364 -17.08 4.05 -16.76
CA ALA A 364 -17.44 2.93 -17.62
C ALA A 364 -17.54 1.60 -16.84
N LEU A 365 -16.69 1.40 -15.83
CA LEU A 365 -16.74 0.22 -14.95
C LEU A 365 -17.98 0.24 -14.04
N VAL A 366 -18.23 1.35 -13.34
CA VAL A 366 -19.32 1.43 -12.35
C VAL A 366 -20.71 1.53 -12.99
N THR A 367 -20.79 1.88 -14.28
CA THR A 367 -22.05 1.89 -15.04
C THR A 367 -22.33 0.56 -15.77
N ALA A 368 -21.33 -0.34 -15.85
CA ALA A 368 -21.46 -1.60 -16.56
C ALA A 368 -22.46 -2.55 -15.88
N PRO A 369 -23.48 -3.08 -16.61
CA PRO A 369 -24.43 -4.03 -16.04
C PRO A 369 -23.77 -5.25 -15.39
N GLU A 370 -22.67 -5.76 -15.95
CA GLU A 370 -21.94 -6.91 -15.43
C GLU A 370 -21.42 -6.66 -14.02
N ALA A 371 -21.02 -5.44 -13.69
CA ALA A 371 -20.53 -5.09 -12.37
C ALA A 371 -21.65 -5.09 -11.31
N TRP A 372 -22.92 -4.90 -11.71
CA TRP A 372 -24.07 -4.92 -10.82
C TRP A 372 -24.70 -6.31 -10.66
N HIS A 373 -24.64 -7.14 -11.70
CA HIS A 373 -25.28 -8.46 -11.69
C HIS A 373 -24.31 -9.62 -11.39
N ALA A 374 -23.00 -9.36 -11.31
CA ALA A 374 -22.02 -10.36 -10.89
C ALA A 374 -22.34 -10.91 -9.50
N LYS A 375 -22.27 -12.24 -9.35
CA LYS A 375 -22.45 -12.92 -8.07
C LYS A 375 -21.42 -12.41 -7.06
N ALA A 376 -21.80 -12.28 -5.80
CA ALA A 376 -20.89 -11.92 -4.70
C ALA A 376 -19.94 -13.08 -4.35
N GLY A 377 -19.04 -13.40 -5.27
CA GLY A 377 -18.12 -14.52 -5.18
C GLY A 377 -16.78 -14.14 -4.56
N LYS A 378 -16.36 -12.87 -4.66
CA LYS A 378 -15.03 -12.44 -4.21
C LYS A 378 -14.97 -12.39 -2.69
N LEU A 379 -13.98 -13.06 -2.13
CA LEU A 379 -13.63 -12.91 -0.72
C LEU A 379 -12.99 -11.53 -0.54
N ARG A 380 -13.45 -10.75 0.45
CA ARG A 380 -12.82 -9.47 0.80
C ARG A 380 -11.36 -9.71 1.15
N ALA A 381 -10.44 -8.94 0.57
CA ALA A 381 -9.04 -8.96 1.01
C ALA A 381 -8.95 -8.54 2.50
N PRO A 382 -7.87 -8.89 3.22
CA PRO A 382 -7.77 -8.60 4.66
C PRO A 382 -8.06 -7.14 5.04
N ILE A 383 -7.51 -6.17 4.30
CA ILE A 383 -7.77 -4.74 4.53
C ILE A 383 -9.25 -4.38 4.36
N GLU A 384 -9.92 -4.94 3.37
CA GLU A 384 -11.34 -4.69 3.13
C GLU A 384 -12.20 -5.32 4.22
N PHE A 385 -11.85 -6.52 4.68
CA PHE A 385 -12.55 -7.21 5.76
C PHE A 385 -12.42 -6.45 7.09
N VAL A 386 -11.21 -6.04 7.45
CA VAL A 386 -10.94 -5.26 8.67
C VAL A 386 -11.64 -3.91 8.64
N VAL A 387 -11.52 -3.17 7.53
CA VAL A 387 -12.21 -1.87 7.37
C VAL A 387 -13.72 -2.03 7.41
N ALA A 388 -14.27 -3.06 6.76
CA ALA A 388 -15.70 -3.28 6.78
C ALA A 388 -16.24 -3.60 8.19
N MET A 389 -15.50 -4.35 9.01
CA MET A 389 -15.86 -4.57 10.42
C MET A 389 -15.87 -3.26 11.21
N GLN A 390 -14.85 -2.40 11.05
CA GLN A 390 -14.82 -1.09 11.71
C GLN A 390 -15.99 -0.19 11.26
N ARG A 391 -16.26 -0.14 9.96
CA ARG A 391 -17.36 0.62 9.38
C ARG A 391 -18.72 0.12 9.89
N ALA A 392 -18.90 -1.19 9.95
CA ALA A 392 -20.11 -1.81 10.48
C ALA A 392 -20.36 -1.42 11.95
N ILE A 393 -19.31 -1.43 12.80
CA ILE A 393 -19.43 -1.01 14.20
C ILE A 393 -19.87 0.46 14.33
N GLY A 394 -19.44 1.31 13.40
CA GLY A 394 -19.83 2.72 13.34
C GLY A 394 -19.32 3.53 14.54
N ARG A 395 -18.11 3.21 15.01
CA ARG A 395 -17.38 3.93 16.07
C ARG A 395 -16.00 4.32 15.52
N PRO A 396 -15.30 5.31 16.12
CA PRO A 396 -13.94 5.65 15.71
C PRO A 396 -13.03 4.41 15.69
N ALA A 397 -12.28 4.25 14.61
CA ALA A 397 -11.47 3.06 14.40
C ALA A 397 -10.30 2.98 15.40
N ASP A 398 -10.16 1.83 16.06
CA ASP A 398 -8.90 1.49 16.73
C ASP A 398 -7.88 1.00 15.67
N VAL A 399 -6.97 1.91 15.31
CA VAL A 399 -5.93 1.66 14.32
C VAL A 399 -4.94 0.58 14.78
N GLY A 400 -4.68 0.47 16.08
CA GLY A 400 -3.79 -0.54 16.63
C GLY A 400 -4.36 -1.95 16.47
N VAL A 401 -5.65 -2.12 16.83
CA VAL A 401 -6.38 -3.38 16.62
C VAL A 401 -6.48 -3.72 15.14
N ALA A 402 -6.80 -2.74 14.28
CA ALA A 402 -6.87 -2.94 12.84
C ALA A 402 -5.52 -3.40 12.27
N ASN A 403 -4.41 -2.73 12.59
CA ASN A 403 -3.08 -3.14 12.13
C ASN A 403 -2.69 -4.53 12.66
N GLY A 404 -3.00 -4.85 13.91
CA GLY A 404 -2.76 -6.20 14.46
C GLY A 404 -3.52 -7.27 13.68
N ALA A 405 -4.77 -7.00 13.31
CA ALA A 405 -5.58 -7.90 12.50
C ALA A 405 -5.02 -8.08 11.08
N LEU A 406 -4.52 -7.01 10.46
CA LEU A 406 -3.87 -7.07 9.14
C LEU A 406 -2.60 -7.95 9.16
N VAL A 407 -1.77 -7.81 10.20
CA VAL A 407 -0.60 -8.66 10.40
C VAL A 407 -1.02 -10.13 10.57
N ALA A 408 -2.03 -10.40 11.40
CA ALA A 408 -2.53 -11.76 11.63
C ALA A 408 -3.09 -12.42 10.35
N LEU A 409 -3.70 -11.64 9.47
CA LEU A 409 -4.23 -12.10 8.18
C LEU A 409 -3.18 -12.16 7.06
N GLY A 410 -1.91 -11.86 7.35
CA GLY A 410 -0.82 -11.91 6.38
C GLY A 410 -0.81 -10.76 5.37
N GLN A 411 -1.47 -9.63 5.68
CA GLN A 411 -1.44 -8.41 4.86
C GLN A 411 -1.00 -7.18 5.68
N PRO A 412 0.20 -7.17 6.27
CA PRO A 412 0.72 -5.97 6.95
C PRO A 412 0.69 -4.73 6.04
N THR A 413 0.34 -3.58 6.61
CA THR A 413 0.21 -2.31 5.88
C THR A 413 1.52 -1.95 5.19
N TRP A 414 1.48 -1.80 3.86
CA TRP A 414 2.62 -1.44 2.99
C TRP A 414 3.84 -2.38 3.09
N ALA A 415 3.60 -3.67 3.29
CA ALA A 415 4.65 -4.69 3.27
C ALA A 415 4.31 -5.88 2.35
N PRO A 416 3.98 -5.65 1.07
CA PRO A 416 3.81 -6.75 0.11
C PRO A 416 5.11 -7.55 -0.05
N PRO A 417 5.03 -8.84 -0.40
CA PRO A 417 6.20 -9.70 -0.57
C PRO A 417 7.09 -9.27 -1.74
N GLY A 418 6.54 -8.58 -2.74
CA GLY A 418 7.24 -8.13 -3.95
C GLY A 418 6.57 -6.92 -4.62
N PRO A 419 7.17 -6.42 -5.71
CA PRO A 419 6.65 -5.29 -6.49
C PRO A 419 5.33 -5.60 -7.24
N ASP A 420 4.97 -6.87 -7.35
CA ASP A 420 3.68 -7.34 -7.86
C ASP A 420 2.51 -7.09 -6.90
N GLY A 421 2.81 -6.70 -5.66
CA GLY A 421 1.84 -6.33 -4.65
C GLY A 421 1.15 -7.53 -4.02
N TRP A 422 -0.07 -7.32 -3.53
CA TRP A 422 -0.94 -8.34 -2.97
C TRP A 422 -1.84 -8.95 -4.05
N SER A 423 -2.16 -10.24 -3.94
CA SER A 423 -3.10 -10.90 -4.86
C SER A 423 -4.53 -10.38 -4.71
N ASP A 424 -5.20 -10.14 -5.83
CA ASP A 424 -6.64 -9.81 -5.91
C ASP A 424 -7.55 -11.04 -5.93
N GLU A 425 -6.98 -12.25 -5.94
CA GLU A 425 -7.72 -13.50 -6.08
C GLU A 425 -8.17 -14.04 -4.72
N ALA A 426 -9.42 -14.51 -4.65
CA ALA A 426 -9.98 -15.02 -3.41
C ALA A 426 -9.18 -16.23 -2.87
N ALA A 427 -8.62 -17.06 -3.75
CA ALA A 427 -7.87 -18.25 -3.40
C ALA A 427 -6.64 -17.94 -2.51
N ALA A 428 -5.97 -16.80 -2.73
CA ALA A 428 -4.83 -16.37 -1.93
C ALA A 428 -5.21 -16.07 -0.47
N TRP A 429 -6.49 -15.74 -0.22
CA TRP A 429 -7.00 -15.33 1.09
C TRP A 429 -7.91 -16.35 1.77
N ALA A 430 -8.15 -17.51 1.12
CA ALA A 430 -9.10 -18.53 1.53
C ALA A 430 -8.42 -19.81 2.08
N SER A 431 -7.18 -19.72 2.56
CA SER A 431 -6.52 -20.86 3.21
C SER A 431 -7.27 -21.28 4.48
N PRO A 432 -7.27 -22.56 4.88
CA PRO A 432 -7.96 -23.01 6.10
C PRO A 432 -7.53 -22.24 7.36
N ALA A 433 -6.23 -21.98 7.50
CA ALA A 433 -5.70 -21.18 8.61
C ALA A 433 -6.19 -19.72 8.55
N GLY A 434 -6.19 -19.10 7.35
CA GLY A 434 -6.69 -17.74 7.17
C GLY A 434 -8.19 -17.60 7.44
N LEU A 435 -8.99 -18.61 7.08
CA LEU A 435 -10.42 -18.65 7.43
C LEU A 435 -10.62 -18.77 8.95
N SER A 436 -9.83 -19.61 9.64
CA SER A 436 -9.86 -19.65 11.11
C SER A 436 -9.52 -18.29 11.73
N THR A 437 -8.46 -17.64 11.26
CA THR A 437 -8.07 -16.32 11.75
C THR A 437 -9.15 -15.27 11.53
N ARG A 438 -9.87 -15.31 10.41
CA ARG A 438 -11.02 -14.41 10.17
C ARG A 438 -12.14 -14.61 11.19
N LEU A 439 -12.42 -15.86 11.60
CA LEU A 439 -13.41 -16.16 12.64
C LEU A 439 -12.97 -15.64 14.01
N ASP A 440 -11.69 -15.82 14.36
CA ASP A 440 -11.13 -15.30 15.62
C ASP A 440 -11.19 -13.76 15.67
N LEU A 441 -10.88 -13.11 14.54
CA LEU A 441 -10.99 -11.66 14.40
C LEU A 441 -12.45 -11.20 14.45
N ALA A 442 -13.40 -11.92 13.87
CA ALA A 442 -14.82 -11.60 13.99
C ALA A 442 -15.26 -11.55 15.47
N VAL A 443 -14.81 -12.51 16.28
CA VAL A 443 -15.05 -12.52 17.74
C VAL A 443 -14.35 -11.35 18.44
N GLN A 444 -13.11 -11.04 18.06
CA GLN A 444 -12.36 -9.92 18.61
C GLN A 444 -13.02 -8.57 18.31
N PHE A 445 -13.43 -8.32 17.07
CA PHE A 445 -14.08 -7.07 16.66
C PHE A 445 -15.48 -6.94 17.26
N ALA A 446 -16.21 -8.05 17.43
CA ALA A 446 -17.51 -8.02 18.12
C ALA A 446 -17.41 -7.50 19.56
N ARG A 447 -16.28 -7.69 20.27
CA ARG A 447 -16.06 -7.09 21.60
C ARG A 447 -16.01 -5.57 21.57
N HIS A 448 -15.59 -4.99 20.44
CA HIS A 448 -15.48 -3.55 20.23
C HIS A 448 -16.81 -2.91 19.77
N ALA A 449 -17.83 -3.72 19.46
CA ALA A 449 -19.14 -3.22 19.07
C ALA A 449 -19.91 -2.55 20.24
N GLY A 450 -19.53 -2.83 21.49
CA GLY A 450 -20.17 -2.25 22.68
C GLY A 450 -21.62 -2.70 22.83
N ASP A 451 -22.53 -1.74 22.92
CA ASP A 451 -23.96 -1.90 23.22
C ASP A 451 -24.86 -2.05 21.98
N ARG A 452 -24.28 -2.14 20.78
CA ARG A 452 -25.02 -2.30 19.51
C ARG A 452 -25.99 -3.49 19.58
N GLU A 453 -27.22 -3.25 19.12
CA GLU A 453 -28.25 -4.28 19.01
C GLU A 453 -28.01 -5.11 17.73
N PRO A 454 -27.77 -6.43 17.82
CA PRO A 454 -27.35 -7.24 16.69
C PRO A 454 -28.37 -7.30 15.53
N ALA A 455 -29.67 -7.37 15.80
CA ALA A 455 -30.68 -7.47 14.76
C ALA A 455 -30.83 -6.15 13.98
N GLY A 456 -30.81 -5.02 14.67
CA GLY A 456 -30.78 -3.68 14.08
C GLY A 456 -29.53 -3.46 13.25
N LEU A 457 -28.36 -3.88 13.75
CA LEU A 457 -27.12 -3.82 12.98
C LEU A 457 -27.20 -4.67 11.69
N ALA A 458 -27.71 -5.90 11.79
CA ALA A 458 -27.91 -6.77 10.64
C ALA A 458 -28.89 -6.15 9.61
N ALA A 459 -29.97 -5.51 10.09
CA ALA A 459 -30.94 -4.81 9.26
C ALA A 459 -30.32 -3.58 8.56
N ASP A 460 -29.48 -2.81 9.25
CA ASP A 460 -28.82 -1.64 8.68
C ASP A 460 -27.79 -2.00 7.59
N LEU A 461 -27.12 -3.15 7.73
CA LEU A 461 -26.02 -3.56 6.86
C LEU A 461 -26.43 -4.49 5.71
N TRP A 462 -27.56 -5.21 5.82
CA TRP A 462 -28.06 -6.10 4.77
C TRP A 462 -29.57 -6.00 4.49
N GLY A 463 -30.34 -5.42 5.40
CA GLY A 463 -31.79 -5.31 5.26
C GLY A 463 -32.47 -6.65 4.98
N ALA A 464 -33.46 -6.65 4.08
CA ALA A 464 -34.19 -7.86 3.69
C ALA A 464 -33.35 -8.88 2.91
N ALA A 465 -32.20 -8.47 2.37
CA ALA A 465 -31.34 -9.35 1.57
C ALA A 465 -30.49 -10.29 2.44
N LEU A 466 -30.41 -10.08 3.76
CA LEU A 466 -29.72 -11.01 4.64
C LEU A 466 -30.43 -12.38 4.60
N PRO A 467 -29.73 -13.50 4.35
CA PRO A 467 -30.37 -14.81 4.33
C PRO A 467 -31.02 -15.17 5.67
N GLU A 468 -32.12 -15.92 5.62
CA GLU A 468 -32.85 -16.32 6.84
C GLU A 468 -31.98 -17.19 7.75
N ALA A 469 -31.09 -18.01 7.20
CA ALA A 469 -30.15 -18.81 7.98
C ALA A 469 -29.26 -17.92 8.88
N THR A 470 -28.68 -16.86 8.32
CA THR A 470 -27.86 -15.90 9.06
C THR A 470 -28.70 -15.13 10.09
N ARG A 471 -29.93 -14.72 9.73
CA ARG A 471 -30.87 -14.08 10.68
C ARG A 471 -31.21 -14.99 11.86
N VAL A 472 -31.49 -16.27 11.62
CA VAL A 472 -31.77 -17.27 12.67
C VAL A 472 -30.55 -17.44 13.57
N ALA A 473 -29.34 -17.54 13.00
CA ALA A 473 -28.11 -17.70 13.76
C ALA A 473 -27.87 -16.51 14.71
N ILE A 474 -28.08 -15.27 14.23
CA ILE A 474 -27.98 -14.05 15.03
C ILE A 474 -29.03 -14.06 16.17
N ARG A 475 -30.29 -14.40 15.89
CA ARG A 475 -31.37 -14.44 16.90
C ARG A 475 -31.18 -15.52 17.97
N ARG A 476 -30.53 -16.63 17.62
CA ARG A 476 -30.28 -17.77 18.53
C ARG A 476 -28.97 -17.66 19.32
N ALA A 477 -28.18 -16.62 19.06
CA ALA A 477 -26.94 -16.41 19.79
C ALA A 477 -27.21 -16.19 21.29
N GLU A 478 -26.34 -16.73 22.13
CA GLU A 478 -26.43 -16.68 23.60
C GLU A 478 -26.06 -15.30 24.16
N SER A 479 -25.40 -14.47 23.35
CA SER A 479 -25.03 -13.10 23.72
C SER A 479 -25.03 -12.17 22.51
N ARG A 480 -25.15 -10.85 22.76
CA ARG A 480 -25.04 -9.82 21.73
C ARG A 480 -23.70 -9.89 20.99
N GLN A 481 -22.61 -10.10 21.74
CA GLN A 481 -21.28 -10.22 21.18
C GLN A 481 -21.16 -11.45 20.25
N GLN A 482 -21.72 -12.59 20.65
CA GLN A 482 -21.75 -13.78 19.80
C GLN A 482 -22.59 -13.53 18.54
N ALA A 483 -23.73 -12.85 18.66
CA ALA A 483 -24.58 -12.51 17.52
C ALA A 483 -23.83 -11.64 16.48
N ILE A 484 -23.09 -10.63 16.93
CA ILE A 484 -22.27 -9.77 16.05
C ILE A 484 -21.10 -10.55 15.45
N ALA A 485 -20.46 -11.43 16.22
CA ALA A 485 -19.40 -12.29 15.70
C ALA A 485 -19.92 -13.22 14.59
N LEU A 486 -21.13 -13.79 14.77
CA LEU A 486 -21.79 -14.61 13.74
C LEU A 486 -22.12 -13.79 12.48
N LEU A 487 -22.52 -12.53 12.63
CA LEU A 487 -22.71 -11.62 11.49
C LEU A 487 -21.41 -11.40 10.73
N PHE A 488 -20.31 -11.07 11.41
CA PHE A 488 -19.00 -10.85 10.78
C PHE A 488 -18.38 -12.13 10.19
N ALA A 489 -18.68 -13.29 10.78
CA ALA A 489 -18.26 -14.61 10.29
C ALA A 489 -19.08 -15.09 9.07
N SER A 490 -20.23 -14.47 8.79
CA SER A 490 -21.16 -14.93 7.76
C SER A 490 -20.56 -14.85 6.34
N PRO A 491 -20.97 -15.74 5.41
CA PRO A 491 -20.55 -15.65 4.02
C PRO A 491 -20.86 -14.29 3.38
N GLU A 492 -21.97 -13.67 3.78
CA GLU A 492 -22.42 -12.37 3.29
C GLU A 492 -21.45 -11.24 3.68
N PHE A 493 -20.91 -11.29 4.90
CA PHE A 493 -19.95 -10.29 5.39
C PHE A 493 -18.54 -10.55 4.86
N GLN A 494 -18.16 -11.82 4.68
CA GLN A 494 -16.83 -12.19 4.19
C GLN A 494 -16.63 -11.82 2.71
N ARG A 495 -17.71 -11.70 1.93
CA ARG A 495 -17.67 -11.51 0.48
C ARG A 495 -18.17 -10.14 0.02
N ARG A 496 -17.95 -9.84 -1.26
CA ARG A 496 -18.49 -8.67 -1.98
C ARG A 496 -18.77 -8.97 -3.44
#